data_AF-A0A2S5M961-F1
#
_entry.id   AF-A0A2S5M961-F1
#
_cell.length_a   1.000
_cell.length_b   1.000
_cell.length_c   1.000
_cell.angle_alpha   90.00
_cell.angle_beta   90.00
_cell.angle_gamma   90.00
#
_symmetry.space_group_name_H-M   'P 1'
#
loop_
_entity.id
_entity.type
_entity.pdbx_description
1 polymer ?
#
loop_
_entity_poly.entity_id
_entity_poly.type
_entity_poly.pdbx_seq_one_letter_code
_entity_poly.pdbx_strand_id
1 'polypeptide(L)'
;MFHKIAVAALISTTLIAGSAFAAPPADQDACNKLSFELAEKAAAKKPADAAKVDEMIGKLEGQCTDGKFAEAEATAKDIEAAIGQ
;
A
#
# COMPACT_ATOMS: atom_id res chain seq x y z
N MET A 1 -4.73 -0.85 -49.10
CA MET A 1 -4.35 -2.23 -48.75
C MET A 1 -4.10 -2.28 -47.26
N PHE A 2 -4.67 -3.32 -46.65
CA PHE A 2 -4.85 -3.59 -45.23
C PHE A 2 -3.60 -3.41 -44.35
N HIS A 3 -3.77 -2.86 -43.15
CA HIS A 3 -3.22 -3.46 -41.92
C HIS A 3 -4.21 -3.24 -40.77
N LYS A 4 -5.02 -4.28 -40.56
CA LYS A 4 -5.59 -4.65 -39.25
C LYS A 4 -4.39 -4.85 -38.29
N ILE A 5 -4.49 -4.57 -37.00
CA ILE A 5 -4.87 -5.58 -36.00
C ILE A 5 -5.28 -4.83 -34.72
N ALA A 6 -6.52 -5.06 -34.30
CA ALA A 6 -6.93 -4.86 -32.92
C ALA A 6 -6.23 -5.92 -32.06
N VAL A 7 -5.52 -5.51 -31.01
CA VAL A 7 -5.10 -6.41 -29.94
C VAL A 7 -6.01 -6.15 -28.75
N ALA A 8 -7.06 -6.95 -28.67
CA ALA A 8 -7.68 -7.27 -27.40
C ALA A 8 -6.69 -8.15 -26.63
N ALA A 9 -6.08 -7.59 -25.59
CA ALA A 9 -5.38 -8.37 -24.57
C ALA A 9 -6.29 -8.46 -23.35
N LEU A 10 -7.05 -9.56 -23.33
CA LEU A 10 -7.55 -10.18 -22.10
C LEU A 10 -6.35 -10.35 -21.15
N ILE A 11 -6.32 -9.57 -20.06
CA ILE A 11 -5.47 -9.89 -18.92
C ILE A 11 -6.39 -10.49 -17.87
N SER A 12 -6.29 -11.82 -17.83
CA SER A 12 -6.86 -12.74 -16.88
C SER A 12 -6.79 -12.23 -15.44
N THR A 13 -7.92 -12.42 -14.75
CA THR A 13 -8.05 -12.45 -13.29
C THR A 13 -6.96 -13.32 -12.67
N THR A 14 -5.92 -12.69 -12.15
CA THR A 14 -5.17 -13.23 -11.02
C THR A 14 -5.44 -12.29 -9.86
N LEU A 15 -6.38 -12.71 -9.00
CA LEU A 15 -6.47 -12.25 -7.62
C LEU A 15 -5.21 -12.74 -6.91
N ILE A 16 -4.06 -12.18 -7.27
CA ILE A 16 -2.94 -12.13 -6.36
C ILE A 16 -3.43 -11.15 -5.29
N ALA A 17 -3.52 -11.59 -4.05
CA ALA A 17 -3.60 -10.70 -2.90
C ALA A 17 -2.26 -9.93 -2.77
N GLY A 18 -1.83 -9.31 -3.87
CA GLY A 18 -0.66 -8.46 -3.96
C GLY A 18 -1.07 -7.14 -3.37
N SER A 19 -0.43 -6.82 -2.24
CA SER A 19 -0.27 -5.50 -1.65
C SER A 19 -0.74 -4.38 -2.57
N ALA A 20 -1.75 -3.64 -2.13
CA ALA A 20 -2.47 -2.63 -2.92
C ALA A 20 -1.61 -1.43 -3.35
N PHE A 21 -0.31 -1.44 -3.06
CA PHE A 21 0.66 -0.41 -3.38
C PHE A 21 1.70 -0.95 -4.35
N ALA A 22 1.35 -0.93 -5.65
CA ALA A 22 2.27 -1.26 -6.74
C ALA A 22 3.24 -0.11 -7.07
N ALA A 23 3.05 1.06 -6.46
CA ALA A 23 3.89 2.23 -6.61
C ALA A 23 3.88 3.06 -5.31
N PRO A 24 4.90 3.90 -5.07
CA PRO A 24 4.89 4.85 -3.97
C PRO A 24 3.68 5.78 -4.04
N PRO A 25 3.20 6.31 -2.90
CA PRO A 25 2.19 7.36 -2.92
C PRO A 25 2.68 8.55 -3.76
N ALA A 26 1.80 9.04 -4.65
CA ALA A 26 2.16 10.05 -5.64
C ALA A 26 2.41 11.43 -5.03
N ASP A 27 1.80 11.70 -3.87
CA ASP A 27 1.82 12.98 -3.18
C ASP A 27 1.42 12.81 -1.71
N GLN A 28 1.37 13.94 -1.00
CA GLN A 28 1.04 14.03 0.42
C GLN A 28 -0.34 13.45 0.74
N ASP A 29 -1.37 13.76 -0.07
CA ASP A 29 -2.73 13.32 0.18
C ASP A 29 -2.83 11.80 0.00
N ALA A 30 -2.22 11.28 -1.07
CA ALA A 30 -2.11 9.85 -1.30
C ALA A 30 -1.38 9.12 -0.15
N CYS A 31 -0.31 9.72 0.39
CA CYS A 31 0.45 9.15 1.50
C CYS A 31 -0.35 9.17 2.82
N ASN A 32 -1.01 10.28 3.13
CA ASN A 32 -1.84 10.40 4.32
C ASN A 32 -2.99 9.39 4.28
N LYS A 33 -3.69 9.29 3.14
CA LYS A 33 -4.75 8.31 2.93
C LYS A 33 -4.26 6.88 3.14
N LEU A 34 -3.10 6.55 2.59
CA LEU A 34 -2.44 5.26 2.80
C LEU A 34 -2.20 4.98 4.29
N SER A 35 -1.67 5.94 5.04
CA SER A 35 -1.45 5.79 6.48
C SER A 35 -2.76 5.52 7.24
N PHE A 36 -3.81 6.30 6.97
CA PHE A 36 -5.12 6.10 7.60
C PHE A 36 -5.73 4.73 7.28
N GLU A 37 -5.70 4.30 6.02
CA GLU A 37 -6.24 2.99 5.62
C GLU A 37 -5.52 1.84 6.32
N LEU A 38 -4.20 1.93 6.51
CA LEU A 38 -3.43 0.94 7.24
C LEU A 38 -3.73 0.93 8.73
N ALA A 39 -3.94 2.11 9.33
CA ALA A 39 -4.36 2.22 10.73
C ALA A 39 -5.74 1.59 10.97
N GLU A 40 -6.71 1.88 10.10
CA GLU A 40 -8.04 1.25 10.18
C GLU A 40 -7.96 -0.26 9.99
N LYS A 41 -7.15 -0.73 9.03
CA LYS A 41 -6.94 -2.16 8.78
C LYS A 41 -6.30 -2.84 9.98
N ALA A 42 -5.31 -2.22 10.62
CA ALA A 42 -4.66 -2.73 11.83
C ALA A 42 -5.67 -2.83 12.98
N ALA A 43 -6.47 -1.79 13.21
CA ALA A 43 -7.50 -1.78 14.24
C ALA A 43 -8.55 -2.88 14.02
N ALA A 44 -8.95 -3.10 12.76
CA ALA A 44 -9.90 -4.15 12.40
C ALA A 44 -9.32 -5.57 12.60
N LYS A 45 -8.04 -5.76 12.28
CA LYS A 45 -7.37 -7.06 12.29
C LYS A 45 -6.82 -7.47 13.65
N LYS A 46 -6.54 -6.50 14.53
CA LYS A 46 -5.98 -6.75 15.88
C LYS A 46 -4.75 -7.65 15.83
N PRO A 47 -3.68 -7.24 15.11
CA PRO A 47 -2.49 -8.06 14.96
C PRO A 47 -1.89 -8.43 16.34
N ALA A 48 -1.26 -9.60 16.42
CA ALA A 48 -0.67 -10.08 17.66
C ALA A 48 0.37 -9.10 18.25
N ASP A 49 1.06 -8.36 17.37
CA ASP A 49 2.01 -7.31 17.74
C ASP A 49 1.46 -5.91 17.41
N ALA A 50 0.33 -5.56 18.01
CA ALA A 50 -0.34 -4.27 17.79
C ALA A 50 0.55 -3.06 18.10
N ALA A 51 1.41 -3.15 19.12
CA ALA A 51 2.32 -2.07 19.47
C ALA A 51 3.37 -1.82 18.37
N LYS A 52 3.91 -2.90 17.77
CA LYS A 52 4.83 -2.78 16.65
C LYS A 52 4.16 -2.19 15.42
N VAL A 53 2.93 -2.60 15.13
CA VAL A 53 2.16 -2.05 13.99
C VAL A 53 1.86 -0.57 14.18
N ASP A 54 1.49 -0.15 15.39
CA ASP A 54 1.25 1.27 15.73
C ASP A 54 2.53 2.12 15.58
N GLU A 55 3.67 1.62 16.06
CA GLU A 55 4.99 2.27 15.86
C GLU A 55 5.30 2.46 14.36
N MET A 56 5.04 1.44 13.54
CA MET A 56 5.27 1.52 12.10
C MET A 56 4.33 2.51 11.41
N ILE A 57 3.06 2.58 11.84
CA ILE A 57 2.10 3.58 11.34
C ILE A 57 2.58 4.99 11.69
N GLY A 58 3.02 5.24 12.92
CA GLY A 58 3.57 6.55 13.30
C GLY A 58 4.81 6.93 12.49
N LYS A 59 5.66 5.94 12.17
CA LYS A 59 6.79 6.14 11.24
C LYS A 59 6.32 6.50 9.83
N LEU A 60 5.30 5.82 9.32
CA LEU A 60 4.70 6.08 8.01
C LEU A 60 4.14 7.52 7.94
N GLU A 61 3.42 7.97 8.96
CA GLU A 61 2.91 9.35 9.05
C GLU A 61 4.04 10.39 9.02
N GLY A 62 5.14 10.12 9.73
CA GLY A 62 6.34 10.96 9.70
C GLY A 62 6.97 11.01 8.31
N GLN A 63 7.08 9.87 7.62
CA GLN A 63 7.59 9.80 6.25
C GLN A 63 6.70 10.53 5.26
N CYS A 64 5.37 10.43 5.41
CA CYS A 64 4.42 11.22 4.63
C CYS A 64 4.66 12.71 4.85
N THR A 65 4.76 13.15 6.11
CA THR A 65 5.01 14.55 6.46
C THR A 65 6.34 15.08 5.89
N ASP A 66 7.37 14.24 5.85
CA ASP A 66 8.69 14.56 5.30
C ASP A 66 8.76 14.51 3.76
N GLY A 67 7.69 14.11 3.06
CA GLY A 67 7.71 13.90 1.60
C GLY A 67 8.53 12.69 1.14
N LYS A 68 8.84 11.77 2.07
CA LYS A 68 9.65 10.56 1.85
C LYS A 68 8.79 9.41 1.32
N PHE A 69 8.18 9.62 0.15
CA PHE A 69 7.15 8.70 -0.38
C PHE A 69 7.67 7.31 -0.73
N ALA A 70 8.93 7.20 -1.17
CA ALA A 70 9.55 5.90 -1.43
C ALA A 70 9.76 5.10 -0.12
N GLU A 71 10.22 5.75 0.95
CA GLU A 71 10.36 5.10 2.25
C GLU A 71 9.01 4.82 2.93
N ALA A 72 8.01 5.67 2.67
CA ALA A 72 6.63 5.46 3.08
C ALA A 72 6.04 4.19 2.45
N GLU A 73 6.27 3.96 1.15
CA GLU A 73 5.83 2.73 0.47
C GLU A 73 6.44 1.47 1.10
N ALA A 74 7.74 1.49 1.40
CA ALA A 74 8.41 0.36 2.04
C ALA A 74 7.81 0.06 3.42
N THR A 75 7.61 1.10 4.23
CA THR A 75 7.02 0.96 5.57
C THR A 75 5.57 0.49 5.49
N ALA A 76 4.79 0.96 4.51
CA ALA A 76 3.43 0.50 4.27
C ALA A 76 3.36 -1.00 3.96
N LYS A 77 4.30 -1.53 3.16
CA LYS A 77 4.39 -2.97 2.87
C LYS A 77 4.72 -3.80 4.10
N ASP A 78 5.61 -3.30 4.96
CA ASP A 78 5.95 -3.96 6.23
C ASP A 78 4.74 -3.99 7.18
N ILE A 79 3.96 -2.90 7.24
CA ILE A 79 2.71 -2.84 8.00
C ILE A 79 1.69 -3.84 7.45
N GLU A 80 1.48 -3.88 6.13
CA GLU A 80 0.55 -4.84 5.51
C GLU A 80 0.93 -6.29 5.83
N ALA A 81 2.22 -6.61 5.79
CA ALA A 81 2.72 -7.93 6.15
C ALA A 81 2.46 -8.26 7.63
N ALA A 82 2.71 -7.31 8.54
CA ALA A 82 2.49 -7.50 9.97
C ALA A 82 0.99 -7.61 10.35
N ILE A 83 0.11 -6.96 9.60
CA ILE A 83 -1.36 -7.05 9.78
C ILE A 83 -1.94 -8.33 9.16
N GLY A 84 -1.33 -8.83 8.09
CA GLY A 84 -1.78 -10.00 7.32
C GLY A 84 -1.26 -11.34 7.81
N GLN A 85 -0.28 -11.35 8.72
CA GLN A 85 0.13 -12.51 9.52
C GLN A 85 -0.90 -12.84 10.60
#